data_AF-A0A957BJV7-F1
#
_entry.id   AF-A0A957BJV7-F1
#
_cell.length_a   1.000
_cell.length_b   1.000
_cell.length_c   1.000
_cell.angle_alpha   90.00
_cell.angle_beta   90.00
_cell.angle_gamma   90.00
#
_symmetry.space_group_name_H-M   'P 1'
#
loop_
_entity.id
_entity.type
_entity.pdbx_description
1 polymer ?
#
loop_
_entity_poly.entity_id
_entity_poly.type
_entity_poly.pdbx_seq_one_letter_code
_entity_poly.pdbx_strand_id
1 'polypeptide(L)'
;MTTPEATSTLPAKTKNRLVTLLKVGITLLSLAYVFTNVPLSEIGEGIRQARWSWLLLAALFNFAGLVLRSIRWAILLNGIGSTVPLAQLIRLYFVGAFFNGVLPSGFGGDVVRVIEVAEDVPQATAAGTVIVDRLSGLMGLFLLGLLVMGFNPDAFPAEILWQVGGVCLLGLVGGVFLLRGWRWFPFLERWLDKLPQKLARPFLKLTATLQALPTQTLLLALAISLLFNFLLVGQWTAVSRGINLEISYWYLMGVVPLMSIALLVPSFSGLGVREAIAPLLFAGAGLSEAQAVTLSLMVFFVKRASELVGAPIYLLSLWRKRP
;
A
#
# COMPACT_ATOMS: atom_id res chain seq x y z
N MET A 1 -50.55 -23.94 -5.52
CA MET A 1 -50.16 -22.75 -4.75
C MET A 1 -48.65 -22.77 -4.58
N THR A 2 -47.92 -22.06 -5.43
CA THR A 2 -46.47 -21.87 -5.30
C THR A 2 -46.14 -20.47 -5.80
N THR A 3 -45.96 -19.54 -4.87
CA THR A 3 -45.42 -18.20 -5.11
C THR A 3 -43.92 -18.29 -5.42
N PRO A 4 -43.38 -17.60 -6.45
CA PRO A 4 -41.95 -17.47 -6.62
C PRO A 4 -41.41 -16.33 -5.72
N GLU A 5 -40.44 -16.66 -4.86
CA GLU A 5 -39.64 -15.68 -4.12
C GLU A 5 -38.80 -14.84 -5.08
N ALA A 6 -39.17 -13.57 -5.23
CA ALA A 6 -38.36 -12.56 -5.89
C ALA A 6 -37.18 -12.16 -4.99
N THR A 7 -36.02 -12.77 -5.21
CA THR A 7 -34.75 -12.29 -4.66
C THR A 7 -34.35 -11.02 -5.41
N SER A 8 -34.64 -9.86 -4.82
CA SER A 8 -34.28 -8.53 -5.32
C SER A 8 -32.75 -8.35 -5.31
N THR A 9 -32.10 -8.72 -6.41
CA THR A 9 -30.70 -8.38 -6.66
C THR A 9 -30.62 -6.92 -7.09
N LEU A 10 -30.06 -6.06 -6.24
CA LEU A 10 -29.85 -4.65 -6.58
C LEU A 10 -28.96 -4.55 -7.84
N PRO A 11 -29.27 -3.67 -8.81
CA PRO A 11 -28.48 -3.52 -10.02
C PRO A 11 -27.04 -3.10 -9.71
N ALA A 12 -26.05 -3.66 -10.41
CA ALA A 12 -24.62 -3.42 -10.17
C ALA A 12 -24.19 -1.93 -10.16
N LYS A 13 -24.95 -1.05 -10.84
CA LYS A 13 -24.74 0.41 -10.82
C LYS A 13 -25.06 1.06 -9.47
N THR A 14 -26.05 0.57 -8.72
CA THR A 14 -26.47 1.12 -7.42
C THR A 14 -25.50 0.72 -6.31
N LYS A 15 -24.94 -0.51 -6.39
CA LYS A 15 -23.92 -1.00 -5.46
C LYS A 15 -22.63 -0.15 -5.51
N ASN A 16 -22.19 0.26 -6.69
CA ASN A 16 -21.02 1.14 -6.83
C ASN A 16 -21.29 2.56 -6.31
N ARG A 17 -22.50 3.10 -6.48
CA ARG A 17 -22.87 4.41 -5.90
C ARG A 17 -22.95 4.36 -4.38
N LEU A 18 -23.54 3.32 -3.80
CA LEU A 18 -23.63 3.15 -2.36
C LEU A 18 -22.25 3.01 -1.72
N VAL A 19 -21.36 2.22 -2.33
CA VAL A 19 -19.98 2.10 -1.86
C VAL A 19 -19.24 3.43 -1.99
N THR A 20 -19.39 4.17 -3.09
CA THR A 20 -18.78 5.50 -3.22
C THR A 20 -19.35 6.48 -2.19
N LEU A 21 -20.66 6.49 -1.95
CA LEU A 21 -21.31 7.34 -0.95
C LEU A 21 -20.87 6.98 0.48
N LEU A 22 -20.72 5.69 0.79
CA LEU A 22 -20.16 5.23 2.06
C LEU A 22 -18.70 5.68 2.22
N LYS A 23 -17.87 5.57 1.18
CA LYS A 23 -16.48 6.04 1.22
C LYS A 23 -16.39 7.55 1.40
N VAL A 24 -17.19 8.30 0.65
CA VAL A 24 -17.30 9.76 0.79
C VAL A 24 -17.80 10.10 2.20
N GLY A 25 -18.83 9.42 2.70
CA GLY A 25 -19.40 9.63 4.03
C GLY A 25 -18.39 9.35 5.14
N ILE A 26 -17.68 8.22 5.08
CA ILE A 26 -16.61 7.89 6.04
C ILE A 26 -15.51 8.95 5.98
N THR A 27 -15.00 9.28 4.79
CA THR A 27 -13.97 10.32 4.64
C THR A 27 -14.44 11.69 5.15
N LEU A 28 -15.68 12.10 4.86
CA LEU A 28 -16.24 13.36 5.34
C LEU A 28 -16.48 13.35 6.85
N LEU A 29 -16.96 12.25 7.43
CA LEU A 29 -17.14 12.11 8.88
C LEU A 29 -15.80 12.14 9.61
N SER A 30 -14.78 11.45 9.09
CA SER A 30 -13.45 11.46 9.67
C SER A 30 -12.78 12.84 9.54
N LEU A 31 -12.92 13.50 8.38
CA LEU A 31 -12.43 14.87 8.21
C LEU A 31 -13.19 15.82 9.13
N ALA A 32 -14.52 15.71 9.24
CA ALA A 32 -15.32 16.51 10.16
C ALA A 32 -14.88 16.30 11.60
N TYR A 33 -14.68 15.05 12.03
CA TYR A 33 -14.14 14.71 13.35
C TYR A 33 -12.78 15.39 13.59
N VAL A 34 -11.88 15.34 12.62
CA VAL A 34 -10.58 16.02 12.70
C VAL A 34 -10.75 17.54 12.79
N PHE A 35 -11.57 18.14 11.93
CA PHE A 35 -11.78 19.59 11.89
C PHE A 35 -12.54 20.12 13.12
N THR A 36 -13.36 19.31 13.79
CA THR A 36 -14.08 19.72 15.01
C THR A 36 -13.30 19.47 16.29
N ASN A 37 -12.40 18.47 16.33
CA ASN A 37 -11.71 18.07 17.56
C ASN A 37 -10.21 18.41 17.58
N VAL A 38 -9.61 18.79 16.44
CA VAL A 38 -8.19 19.19 16.37
C VAL A 38 -8.09 20.70 16.20
N PRO A 39 -7.33 21.41 17.06
CA PRO A 39 -7.11 22.85 16.90
C PRO A 39 -6.35 23.12 15.60
N LEU A 40 -7.02 23.73 14.62
CA LEU A 40 -6.42 24.09 13.32
C LEU A 40 -5.20 25.01 13.46
N SER A 41 -5.10 25.74 14.58
CA SER A 41 -3.93 26.54 14.94
C SER A 41 -2.65 25.70 15.09
N GLU A 42 -2.75 24.51 15.69
CA GLU A 42 -1.58 23.63 15.91
C GLU A 42 -1.08 23.03 14.58
N ILE A 43 -2.01 22.70 13.67
CA ILE A 43 -1.66 22.26 12.30
C ILE A 43 -0.94 23.39 11.55
N GLY A 44 -1.46 24.62 11.65
CA GLY A 44 -0.89 25.80 10.99
C GLY A 44 0.51 26.16 11.51
N GLU A 45 0.75 26.04 12.81
CA GLU A 45 2.06 26.28 13.43
C GLU A 45 3.07 25.18 13.07
N GLY A 46 2.66 23.91 13.08
CA GLY A 46 3.51 22.79 12.68
C GLY A 46 4.00 22.91 11.22
N ILE A 47 3.16 23.44 10.32
CA ILE A 47 3.56 23.74 8.94
C ILE A 47 4.50 24.94 8.86
N ARG A 48 4.24 26.03 9.60
CA ARG A 48 5.05 27.25 9.57
C ARG A 48 6.46 27.06 10.13
N GLN A 49 6.61 26.20 11.13
CA GLN A 49 7.89 25.92 11.78
C GLN A 49 8.61 24.69 11.18
N ALA A 50 8.06 24.11 10.10
CA ALA A 50 8.62 22.92 9.50
C ALA A 50 10.00 23.19 8.89
N ARG A 51 10.97 22.34 9.24
CA ARG A 51 12.32 22.38 8.67
C ARG A 51 12.33 21.72 7.29
N TRP A 52 12.39 22.54 6.24
CA TRP A 52 12.33 22.09 4.84
C TRP A 52 13.37 21.04 4.45
N SER A 53 14.56 21.07 5.07
CA SER A 53 15.62 20.07 4.80
C SER A 53 15.17 18.65 5.14
N TRP A 54 14.45 18.48 6.23
CA TRP A 54 13.89 17.19 6.65
C TRP A 54 12.72 16.75 5.76
N LEU A 55 11.88 17.69 5.31
CA LEU A 55 10.81 17.38 4.37
C LEU A 55 11.38 16.98 2.99
N LEU A 56 12.47 17.61 2.56
CA LEU A 56 13.20 17.22 1.36
C LEU A 56 13.79 15.81 1.51
N LEU A 57 14.40 15.48 2.65
CA LEU A 57 14.88 14.13 2.93
C LEU A 57 13.74 13.10 2.90
N ALA A 58 12.57 13.43 3.44
CA ALA A 58 11.39 12.58 3.36
C ALA A 58 10.94 12.35 1.91
N ALA A 59 10.98 13.39 1.06
CA ALA A 59 10.71 13.26 -0.37
C ALA A 59 11.75 12.38 -1.08
N LEU A 60 13.04 12.51 -0.74
CA LEU A 60 14.10 11.65 -1.27
C LEU A 60 13.91 10.18 -0.89
N PHE A 61 13.52 9.89 0.35
CA PHE A 61 13.18 8.52 0.75
C PHE A 61 11.99 7.96 -0.04
N ASN A 62 10.98 8.77 -0.34
CA ASN A 62 9.87 8.37 -1.20
C ASN A 62 10.35 8.03 -2.62
N PHE A 63 11.16 8.90 -3.25
CA PHE A 63 11.71 8.63 -4.58
C PHE A 63 12.59 7.38 -4.63
N ALA A 64 13.49 7.21 -3.65
CA ALA A 64 14.28 6.01 -3.52
C ALA A 64 13.40 4.76 -3.33
N GLY A 65 12.30 4.89 -2.58
CA GLY A 65 11.28 3.84 -2.42
C GLY A 65 10.61 3.46 -3.74
N LEU A 66 10.24 4.43 -4.59
CA LEU A 66 9.69 4.16 -5.93
C LEU A 66 10.69 3.41 -6.81
N VAL A 67 11.97 3.78 -6.75
CA VAL A 67 13.04 3.08 -7.49
C VAL A 67 13.21 1.65 -6.98
N LEU A 68 13.28 1.42 -5.65
CA LEU A 68 13.38 0.07 -5.10
C LEU A 68 12.21 -0.81 -5.50
N ARG A 69 10.99 -0.27 -5.49
CA ARG A 69 9.81 -1.02 -5.94
C ARG A 69 9.88 -1.35 -7.42
N SER A 70 10.41 -0.46 -8.25
CA SER A 70 10.66 -0.74 -9.68
C SER A 70 11.69 -1.86 -9.91
N ILE A 71 12.78 -1.89 -9.13
CA ILE A 71 13.79 -2.95 -9.16
C ILE A 71 13.17 -4.28 -8.72
N ARG A 72 12.39 -4.26 -7.64
CA ARG A 72 11.66 -5.44 -7.15
C ARG A 72 10.74 -6.01 -8.22
N TRP A 73 9.96 -5.16 -8.90
CA TRP A 73 9.07 -5.63 -9.96
C TRP A 73 9.83 -6.14 -11.18
N ALA A 74 10.98 -5.54 -11.53
CA ALA A 74 11.87 -6.06 -12.55
C ALA A 74 12.34 -7.49 -12.21
N ILE A 75 12.76 -7.73 -10.97
CA ILE A 75 13.17 -9.05 -10.49
C ILE A 75 12.03 -10.07 -10.60
N LEU A 76 10.81 -9.68 -10.23
CA LEU A 76 9.62 -10.53 -10.35
C LEU A 76 9.31 -10.90 -11.80
N LEU A 77 9.35 -9.92 -12.72
CA LEU A 77 9.15 -10.16 -14.16
C LEU A 77 10.24 -11.07 -14.73
N ASN A 78 11.51 -10.81 -14.41
CA ASN A 78 12.63 -11.64 -14.86
C ASN A 78 12.53 -13.08 -14.33
N GLY A 79 12.05 -13.26 -13.09
CA GLY A 79 11.89 -14.58 -12.47
C GLY A 79 10.89 -15.49 -13.19
N ILE A 80 9.99 -14.94 -14.00
CA ILE A 80 9.04 -15.70 -14.84
C ILE A 80 9.40 -15.62 -16.32
N GLY A 81 10.65 -15.26 -16.64
CA GLY A 81 11.17 -15.23 -18.01
C GLY A 81 10.71 -14.03 -18.84
N SER A 82 10.15 -12.99 -18.23
CA SER A 82 9.72 -11.77 -18.92
C SER A 82 10.67 -10.60 -18.61
N THR A 83 11.29 -10.02 -19.62
CA THR A 83 12.24 -8.92 -19.44
C THR A 83 11.58 -7.59 -19.83
N VAL A 84 11.57 -6.63 -18.90
CA VAL A 84 11.14 -5.25 -19.18
C VAL A 84 12.26 -4.32 -18.71
N PRO A 85 12.68 -3.32 -19.53
CA PRO A 85 13.74 -2.39 -19.15
C PRO A 85 13.43 -1.68 -17.83
N LEU A 86 14.41 -1.65 -16.90
CA LEU A 86 14.22 -1.02 -15.59
C LEU A 86 13.80 0.46 -15.71
N ALA A 87 14.30 1.19 -16.70
CA ALA A 87 13.91 2.59 -16.94
C ALA A 87 12.41 2.74 -17.25
N GLN A 88 11.82 1.80 -18.01
CA GLN A 88 10.39 1.76 -18.27
C GLN A 88 9.62 1.48 -16.97
N LEU A 89 10.09 0.55 -16.15
CA LEU A 89 9.46 0.22 -14.87
C LEU A 89 9.53 1.39 -13.88
N ILE A 90 10.68 2.08 -13.77
CA ILE A 90 10.83 3.30 -12.97
C ILE A 90 9.78 4.33 -13.43
N ARG A 91 9.73 4.63 -14.73
CA ARG A 91 8.73 5.56 -15.30
C ARG A 91 7.31 5.17 -14.88
N LEU A 92 6.95 3.89 -15.03
CA LEU A 92 5.63 3.37 -14.68
C LEU A 92 5.33 3.45 -13.18
N TYR A 93 6.31 3.32 -12.29
CA TYR A 93 6.11 3.51 -10.85
C TYR A 93 5.85 4.96 -10.49
N PHE A 94 6.54 5.92 -11.10
CA PHE A 94 6.27 7.34 -10.90
C PHE A 94 4.88 7.73 -11.42
N VAL A 95 4.54 7.32 -12.65
CA VAL A 95 3.21 7.56 -13.24
C VAL A 95 2.11 6.87 -12.42
N GLY A 96 2.33 5.62 -12.01
CA GLY A 96 1.41 4.88 -11.18
C GLY A 96 1.22 5.52 -9.80
N ALA A 97 2.28 6.05 -9.18
CA ALA A 97 2.18 6.76 -7.92
C ALA A 97 1.33 8.03 -8.03
N PHE A 98 1.48 8.80 -9.12
CA PHE A 98 0.62 9.94 -9.44
C PHE A 98 -0.87 9.53 -9.52
N PHE A 99 -1.20 8.52 -10.33
CA PHE A 99 -2.58 8.05 -10.48
C PHE A 99 -3.16 7.46 -9.20
N ASN A 100 -2.37 6.72 -8.40
CA ASN A 100 -2.81 6.21 -7.10
C ASN A 100 -3.09 7.34 -6.11
N GLY A 101 -2.37 8.46 -6.22
CA GLY A 101 -2.65 9.64 -5.45
C GLY A 101 -3.96 10.32 -5.86
N VAL A 102 -4.13 10.61 -7.15
CA VAL A 102 -5.26 11.40 -7.63
C VAL A 102 -6.57 10.62 -7.66
N LEU A 103 -6.53 9.30 -7.90
CA LEU A 103 -7.74 8.51 -8.07
C LEU A 103 -8.32 8.03 -6.73
N PRO A 104 -9.65 8.16 -6.51
CA PRO A 104 -10.32 7.74 -5.27
C PRO A 104 -10.15 6.25 -4.95
N SER A 105 -9.88 5.43 -5.96
CA SER A 105 -9.73 3.99 -5.80
C SER A 105 -8.41 3.59 -5.16
N GLY A 106 -7.35 4.41 -5.23
CA GLY A 106 -6.01 4.07 -4.74
C GLY A 106 -5.27 2.97 -5.54
N PHE A 107 -5.94 2.35 -6.52
CA PHE A 107 -5.42 1.27 -7.37
C PHE A 107 -5.28 1.63 -8.85
N GLY A 108 -5.73 2.83 -9.26
CA GLY A 108 -5.74 3.18 -10.69
C GLY A 108 -4.35 3.25 -11.32
N GLY A 109 -3.31 3.59 -10.54
CA GLY A 109 -1.93 3.54 -11.00
C GLY A 109 -1.40 2.12 -11.19
N ASP A 110 -1.85 1.15 -10.40
CA ASP A 110 -1.49 -0.25 -10.64
C ASP A 110 -2.14 -0.79 -11.91
N VAL A 111 -3.37 -0.34 -12.22
CA VAL A 111 -4.03 -0.68 -13.49
C VAL A 111 -3.24 -0.13 -14.67
N VAL A 112 -2.79 1.13 -14.62
CA VAL A 112 -1.94 1.73 -15.66
C VAL A 112 -0.66 0.90 -15.86
N ARG A 113 0.00 0.50 -14.77
CA ARG A 113 1.21 -0.34 -14.83
C ARG A 113 0.96 -1.69 -15.49
N VAL A 114 -0.14 -2.36 -15.13
CA VAL A 114 -0.52 -3.65 -15.73
C VAL A 114 -0.82 -3.49 -17.22
N ILE A 115 -1.57 -2.46 -17.62
CA ILE A 115 -1.93 -2.22 -19.02
C ILE A 115 -0.67 -1.97 -19.86
N GLU A 116 0.21 -1.08 -19.40
CA GLU A 116 1.42 -0.73 -20.15
C GLU A 116 2.41 -1.90 -20.24
N VAL A 117 2.60 -2.70 -19.17
CA VAL A 117 3.47 -3.89 -19.26
C VAL A 117 2.81 -5.03 -20.04
N ALA A 118 1.48 -5.09 -20.11
CA ALA A 118 0.77 -6.06 -20.92
C ALA A 118 0.94 -5.83 -22.45
N GLU A 119 1.52 -4.70 -22.87
CA GLU A 119 1.98 -4.51 -24.26
C GLU A 119 3.18 -5.43 -24.57
N ASP A 120 4.03 -5.69 -23.58
CA ASP A 120 5.28 -6.45 -23.73
C ASP A 120 5.18 -7.92 -23.24
N VAL A 121 4.22 -8.22 -22.36
CA VAL A 121 4.08 -9.54 -21.72
C VAL A 121 2.61 -9.99 -21.67
N PRO A 122 2.30 -11.29 -21.50
CA PRO A 122 0.92 -11.73 -21.36
C PRO A 122 0.19 -11.00 -20.23
N GLN A 123 -1.04 -10.53 -20.47
CA GLN A 123 -1.80 -9.74 -19.51
C GLN A 123 -1.93 -10.38 -18.11
N ALA A 124 -2.09 -11.72 -18.06
CA ALA A 124 -2.17 -12.44 -16.79
C ALA A 124 -0.85 -12.42 -16.01
N THR A 125 0.28 -12.45 -16.73
CA THR A 125 1.62 -12.31 -16.18
C THR A 125 1.84 -10.89 -15.62
N ALA A 126 1.45 -9.86 -16.37
CA ALA A 126 1.54 -8.47 -15.90
C ALA A 126 0.69 -8.25 -14.63
N ALA A 127 -0.56 -8.70 -14.63
CA ALA A 127 -1.44 -8.61 -13.48
C ALA A 127 -0.92 -9.43 -12.28
N GLY A 128 -0.49 -10.66 -12.51
CA GLY A 128 0.01 -11.55 -11.46
C GLY A 128 1.28 -11.04 -10.79
N THR A 129 2.23 -10.52 -11.56
CA THR A 129 3.45 -9.94 -10.98
C THR A 129 3.20 -8.66 -10.19
N VAL A 130 2.20 -7.84 -10.56
CA VAL A 130 1.79 -6.69 -9.76
C VAL A 130 1.14 -7.13 -8.44
N ILE A 131 0.35 -8.20 -8.45
CA ILE A 131 -0.21 -8.79 -7.22
C ILE A 131 0.92 -9.30 -6.31
N VAL A 132 1.90 -10.02 -6.88
CA VAL A 132 3.08 -10.46 -6.11
C VAL A 132 3.87 -9.27 -5.58
N ASP A 133 4.08 -8.23 -6.39
CA ASP A 133 4.77 -7.02 -5.97
C ASP A 133 4.11 -6.37 -4.74
N ARG A 134 2.77 -6.30 -4.74
CA ARG A 134 1.99 -5.82 -3.59
C ARG A 134 2.13 -6.75 -2.39
N LEU A 135 2.01 -8.05 -2.61
CA LEU A 135 2.10 -9.05 -1.55
C LEU A 135 3.49 -9.08 -0.90
N SER A 136 4.57 -9.05 -1.68
CA SER A 136 5.94 -8.95 -1.17
C SER A 136 6.15 -7.69 -0.35
N GLY A 137 5.56 -6.56 -0.76
CA GLY A 137 5.59 -5.32 0.02
C GLY A 137 4.93 -5.44 1.39
N LEU A 138 3.73 -6.01 1.43
CA LEU A 138 2.99 -6.28 2.68
C LEU A 138 3.70 -7.30 3.56
N MET A 139 4.23 -8.38 2.97
CA MET A 139 5.02 -9.37 3.71
C MET A 139 6.28 -8.75 4.31
N GLY A 140 7.00 -7.92 3.54
CA GLY A 140 8.16 -7.19 4.08
C GLY A 140 7.78 -6.27 5.24
N LEU A 141 6.58 -5.68 5.21
CA LEU A 141 6.09 -4.79 6.25
C LEU A 141 5.76 -5.57 7.54
N PHE A 142 5.08 -6.72 7.41
CA PHE A 142 4.81 -7.60 8.55
C PHE A 142 6.08 -8.21 9.14
N LEU A 143 7.03 -8.60 8.29
CA LEU A 143 8.33 -9.09 8.73
C LEU A 143 9.10 -8.01 9.51
N LEU A 144 9.07 -6.75 9.03
CA LEU A 144 9.65 -5.63 9.77
C LEU A 144 9.01 -5.47 11.15
N GLY A 145 7.68 -5.53 11.23
CA GLY A 145 6.95 -5.47 12.52
C GLY A 145 7.38 -6.56 13.50
N LEU A 146 7.50 -7.82 13.05
CA LEU A 146 7.97 -8.93 13.88
C LEU A 146 9.43 -8.78 14.31
N LEU A 147 10.30 -8.29 13.42
CA LEU A 147 11.70 -8.05 13.76
C LEU A 147 11.83 -7.02 14.89
N VAL A 148 11.07 -5.92 14.81
CA VAL A 148 11.09 -4.89 15.86
C VAL A 148 10.63 -5.46 17.20
N MET A 149 9.59 -6.28 17.22
CA MET A 149 9.15 -6.95 18.45
C MET A 149 10.19 -7.87 19.06
N GLY A 150 10.94 -8.59 18.22
CA GLY A 150 11.99 -9.49 18.68
C GLY A 150 13.21 -8.75 19.26
N PHE A 151 13.57 -7.60 18.68
CA PHE A 151 14.77 -6.85 19.07
C PHE A 151 14.52 -5.72 20.07
N ASN A 152 13.31 -5.16 20.10
CA ASN A 152 12.93 -4.05 20.97
C ASN A 152 11.45 -4.16 21.36
N PRO A 153 11.07 -5.15 22.19
CA PRO A 153 9.69 -5.36 22.59
C PRO A 153 9.10 -4.17 23.35
N ASP A 154 9.93 -3.43 24.08
CA ASP A 154 9.55 -2.23 24.85
C ASP A 154 9.15 -1.04 23.95
N ALA A 155 9.41 -1.14 22.63
CA ALA A 155 8.93 -0.15 21.66
C ALA A 155 7.40 -0.15 21.52
N PHE A 156 6.68 -1.15 22.04
CA PHE A 156 5.22 -1.20 21.99
C PHE A 156 4.62 -1.26 23.40
N PRO A 157 3.48 -0.61 23.64
CA PRO A 157 2.66 -0.88 24.82
C PRO A 157 2.34 -2.38 24.90
N ALA A 158 2.53 -2.98 26.09
CA ALA A 158 2.32 -4.41 26.30
C ALA A 158 0.91 -4.89 25.93
N GLU A 159 -0.08 -3.99 26.03
CA GLU A 159 -1.49 -4.24 25.68
C GLU A 159 -1.71 -4.51 24.18
N ILE A 160 -0.94 -3.87 23.30
CA ILE A 160 -1.11 -4.00 21.85
C ILE A 160 -0.12 -4.99 21.22
N LEU A 161 0.97 -5.33 21.93
CA LEU A 161 2.07 -6.16 21.41
C LEU A 161 1.57 -7.48 20.79
N TRP A 162 0.72 -8.23 21.49
CA TRP A 162 0.18 -9.50 21.00
C TRP A 162 -0.76 -9.34 19.81
N GLN A 163 -1.55 -8.26 19.77
CA GLN A 163 -2.46 -7.99 18.65
C GLN A 163 -1.67 -7.67 17.39
N VAL A 164 -0.67 -6.79 17.50
CA VAL A 164 0.20 -6.40 16.39
C VAL A 164 1.02 -7.60 15.91
N GLY A 165 1.55 -8.41 16.84
CA GLY A 165 2.33 -9.61 16.53
C GLY A 165 1.49 -10.67 15.84
N GLY A 166 0.27 -10.89 16.34
CA GLY A 166 -0.71 -11.79 15.72
C GLY A 166 -1.09 -11.36 14.30
N VAL A 167 -1.38 -10.07 14.08
CA VAL A 167 -1.69 -9.54 12.74
C VAL A 167 -0.50 -9.71 11.79
N CYS A 168 0.73 -9.41 12.23
CA CYS A 168 1.91 -9.56 11.39
C CYS A 168 2.17 -11.04 11.06
N LEU A 169 2.05 -11.94 12.03
CA LEU A 169 2.24 -13.38 11.83
C LEU A 169 1.18 -13.94 10.88
N LEU A 170 -0.10 -13.63 11.11
CA LEU A 170 -1.20 -14.05 10.23
C LEU A 170 -1.02 -13.50 8.81
N GLY A 171 -0.60 -12.24 8.68
CA GLY A 171 -0.31 -11.62 7.40
C GLY A 171 0.82 -12.31 6.62
N LEU A 172 1.90 -12.71 7.31
CA LEU A 172 2.99 -13.48 6.71
C LEU A 172 2.55 -14.88 6.31
N VAL A 173 1.89 -15.61 7.20
CA VAL A 173 1.37 -16.96 6.93
C VAL A 173 0.40 -16.93 5.75
N GLY A 174 -0.52 -15.96 5.74
CA GLY A 174 -1.45 -15.72 4.63
C GLY A 174 -0.73 -15.40 3.32
N GLY A 175 0.32 -14.58 3.36
CA GLY A 175 1.12 -14.28 2.16
C GLY A 175 1.87 -15.49 1.62
N VAL A 176 2.50 -16.28 2.49
CA VAL A 176 3.14 -17.56 2.09
C VAL A 176 2.12 -18.53 1.53
N PHE A 177 0.94 -18.63 2.15
CA PHE A 177 -0.16 -19.45 1.67
C PHE A 177 -0.65 -19.03 0.28
N LEU A 178 -0.80 -17.72 0.02
CA LEU A 178 -1.20 -17.22 -1.30
C LEU A 178 -0.14 -17.49 -2.38
N LEU A 179 1.15 -17.44 -2.04
CA LEU A 179 2.24 -17.67 -3.00
C LEU A 179 2.52 -19.15 -3.25
N ARG A 180 2.40 -20.00 -2.22
CA ARG A 180 2.84 -21.42 -2.26
C ARG A 180 1.80 -22.41 -1.75
N GLY A 181 0.91 -21.98 -0.86
CA GLY A 181 -0.09 -22.83 -0.22
C GLY A 181 -1.14 -23.41 -1.17
N TRP A 182 -1.35 -22.81 -2.34
CA TRP A 182 -2.24 -23.38 -3.37
C TRP A 182 -1.84 -24.80 -3.76
N ARG A 183 -0.53 -25.12 -3.73
CA ARG A 183 0.01 -26.45 -4.03
C ARG A 183 -0.23 -27.48 -2.92
N TRP A 184 -0.52 -27.03 -1.70
CA TRP A 184 -0.84 -27.91 -0.56
C TRP A 184 -2.31 -28.32 -0.53
N PHE A 185 -3.18 -27.61 -1.26
CA PHE A 185 -4.62 -27.84 -1.25
C PHE A 185 -5.16 -28.09 -2.67
N PRO A 186 -4.86 -29.26 -3.28
CA PRO A 186 -5.30 -29.57 -4.64
C PRO A 186 -6.83 -29.62 -4.79
N PHE A 187 -7.58 -29.67 -3.69
CA PHE A 187 -9.04 -29.55 -3.75
C PHE A 187 -9.51 -28.16 -4.18
N LEU A 188 -8.72 -27.09 -3.97
CA LEU A 188 -9.04 -25.75 -4.47
C LEU A 188 -9.04 -25.72 -6.01
N GLU A 189 -8.07 -26.40 -6.65
CA GLU A 189 -8.02 -26.53 -8.11
C GLU A 189 -9.25 -27.29 -8.63
N ARG A 190 -9.59 -28.41 -7.98
CA ARG A 190 -10.81 -29.18 -8.33
C ARG A 190 -12.10 -28.39 -8.12
N TRP A 191 -12.13 -27.48 -7.14
CA TRP A 191 -13.26 -26.57 -6.95
C TRP A 191 -13.30 -25.50 -8.03
N LEU A 192 -12.15 -24.99 -8.46
CA LEU A 192 -12.06 -24.04 -9.57
C LEU A 192 -12.48 -24.67 -10.90
N ASP A 193 -12.21 -25.96 -11.12
CA ASP A 193 -12.65 -26.67 -12.32
C ASP A 193 -14.17 -26.85 -12.40
N LYS A 194 -14.87 -26.78 -11.25
CA LYS A 194 -16.34 -26.79 -11.20
C LYS A 194 -16.97 -25.44 -11.55
N LEU A 195 -16.19 -24.36 -11.58
CA LEU A 195 -16.67 -23.04 -11.99
C LEU A 195 -16.72 -22.93 -13.53
N PRO A 196 -17.62 -22.09 -14.08
CA PRO A 196 -17.62 -21.81 -15.51
C PRO A 196 -16.23 -21.35 -15.96
N GLN A 197 -15.69 -21.93 -17.05
CA GLN A 197 -14.31 -21.65 -17.49
C GLN A 197 -14.02 -20.16 -17.70
N LYS A 198 -15.03 -19.35 -18.05
CA LYS A 198 -14.89 -17.89 -18.17
C LYS A 198 -14.51 -17.21 -16.85
N LEU A 199 -14.98 -17.74 -15.70
CA LEU A 199 -14.63 -17.25 -14.37
C LEU A 199 -13.36 -17.91 -13.83
N ALA A 200 -13.12 -19.20 -14.10
CA ALA A 200 -11.95 -19.91 -13.55
C ALA A 200 -10.63 -19.52 -14.23
N ARG A 201 -10.64 -19.26 -15.55
CA ARG A 201 -9.42 -19.02 -16.34
C ARG A 201 -8.53 -17.88 -15.82
N PRO A 202 -9.04 -16.69 -15.46
CA PRO A 202 -8.19 -15.63 -14.91
C PRO A 202 -7.50 -16.03 -13.61
N PHE A 203 -8.21 -16.74 -12.71
CA PHE A 203 -7.66 -17.21 -11.44
C PHE A 203 -6.62 -18.31 -11.66
N LEU A 204 -6.87 -19.28 -12.54
CA LEU A 204 -5.91 -20.34 -12.85
C LEU A 204 -4.62 -19.78 -13.49
N LYS A 205 -4.74 -18.79 -14.38
CA LYS A 205 -3.56 -18.12 -14.95
C LYS A 205 -2.79 -17.34 -13.88
N LEU A 206 -3.51 -16.66 -13.00
CA LEU A 206 -2.91 -15.93 -11.89
C LEU A 206 -2.14 -16.88 -10.96
N THR A 207 -2.77 -17.97 -10.50
CA THR A 207 -2.11 -18.95 -9.62
C THR A 207 -0.92 -19.61 -10.30
N ALA A 208 -1.01 -19.89 -11.60
CA ALA A 208 0.13 -20.39 -12.37
C ALA A 208 1.30 -19.39 -12.36
N THR A 209 1.05 -18.08 -12.55
CA THR A 209 2.10 -17.05 -12.43
C THR A 209 2.70 -16.99 -11.03
N LEU A 210 1.89 -17.08 -9.97
CA LEU A 210 2.38 -17.11 -8.59
C LEU A 210 3.29 -18.32 -8.32
N GLN A 211 2.89 -19.49 -8.81
CA GLN A 211 3.61 -20.74 -8.60
C GLN A 211 4.89 -20.83 -9.46
N ALA A 212 4.89 -20.23 -10.66
CA ALA A 212 6.03 -20.24 -11.57
C ALA A 212 7.24 -19.44 -11.05
N LEU A 213 7.02 -18.52 -10.11
CA LEU A 213 8.10 -17.71 -9.54
C LEU A 213 9.09 -18.58 -8.74
N PRO A 214 10.41 -18.49 -9.01
CA PRO A 214 11.42 -19.16 -8.21
C PRO A 214 11.44 -18.64 -6.78
N THR A 215 11.73 -19.53 -5.81
CA THR A 215 11.81 -19.14 -4.39
C THR A 215 12.91 -18.10 -4.16
N GLN A 216 14.03 -18.19 -4.88
CA GLN A 216 15.11 -17.19 -4.83
C GLN A 216 14.62 -15.79 -5.24
N THR A 217 13.80 -15.70 -6.29
CA THR A 217 13.18 -14.45 -6.74
C THR A 217 12.24 -13.87 -5.67
N LEU A 218 11.44 -14.72 -5.03
CA LEU A 218 10.55 -14.29 -3.93
C LEU A 218 11.32 -13.80 -2.71
N LEU A 219 12.42 -14.48 -2.34
CA LEU A 219 13.29 -14.08 -1.23
C LEU A 219 13.99 -12.75 -1.53
N LEU A 220 14.49 -12.56 -2.75
CA LEU A 220 15.09 -11.29 -3.17
C LEU A 220 14.05 -10.17 -3.20
N ALA A 221 12.84 -10.45 -3.68
CA ALA A 221 11.73 -9.49 -3.66
C ALA A 221 11.34 -9.12 -2.21
N LEU A 222 11.37 -10.08 -1.28
CA LEU A 222 11.13 -9.83 0.14
C LEU A 222 12.26 -8.99 0.77
N ALA A 223 13.52 -9.26 0.44
CA ALA A 223 14.67 -8.48 0.90
C ALA A 223 14.59 -7.02 0.44
N ILE A 224 14.25 -6.77 -0.83
CA ILE A 224 14.02 -5.41 -1.35
C ILE A 224 12.80 -4.77 -0.67
N SER A 225 11.77 -5.57 -0.37
CA SER A 225 10.60 -5.08 0.36
C SER A 225 10.95 -4.63 1.78
N LEU A 226 11.82 -5.37 2.49
CA LEU A 226 12.34 -4.92 3.78
C LEU A 226 13.06 -3.58 3.64
N LEU A 227 14.01 -3.47 2.70
CA LEU A 227 14.73 -2.22 2.45
C LEU A 227 13.79 -1.05 2.13
N PHE A 228 12.77 -1.28 1.29
CA PHE A 228 11.72 -0.30 1.04
C PHE A 228 10.99 0.11 2.31
N ASN A 229 10.66 -0.83 3.21
CA ASN A 229 9.98 -0.51 4.46
C ASN A 229 10.90 0.28 5.42
N PHE A 230 12.22 0.03 5.44
CA PHE A 230 13.16 0.91 6.15
C PHE A 230 13.14 2.34 5.62
N LEU A 231 13.09 2.53 4.30
CA LEU A 231 12.93 3.87 3.70
C LEU A 231 11.58 4.50 4.04
N LEU A 232 10.51 3.71 4.08
CA LEU A 232 9.19 4.17 4.49
C LEU A 232 9.23 4.68 5.93
N VAL A 233 9.81 3.94 6.87
CA VAL A 233 10.00 4.40 8.25
C VAL A 233 10.93 5.62 8.31
N GLY A 234 11.98 5.65 7.48
CA GLY A 234 12.86 6.80 7.32
C GLY A 234 12.11 8.06 6.88
N GLN A 235 11.14 7.93 5.97
CA GLN A 235 10.25 9.03 5.56
C GLN A 235 9.45 9.55 6.75
N TRP A 236 8.81 8.68 7.53
CA TRP A 236 8.06 9.08 8.74
C TRP A 236 8.96 9.78 9.76
N THR A 237 10.19 9.28 9.95
CA THR A 237 11.17 9.86 10.86
C THR A 237 11.64 11.24 10.38
N ALA A 238 11.91 11.37 9.08
CA ALA A 238 12.28 12.66 8.51
C ALA A 238 11.14 13.67 8.66
N VAL A 239 9.89 13.29 8.42
CA VAL A 239 8.76 14.20 8.65
C VAL A 239 8.60 14.55 10.12
N SER A 240 8.70 13.59 11.06
CA SER A 240 8.58 13.89 12.49
C SER A 240 9.64 14.87 12.95
N ARG A 241 10.90 14.67 12.57
CA ARG A 241 11.99 15.64 12.84
C ARG A 241 11.75 16.99 12.16
N GLY A 242 11.16 16.98 10.97
CA GLY A 242 10.80 18.18 10.22
C GLY A 242 9.80 19.08 10.95
N ILE A 243 8.85 18.49 11.68
CA ILE A 243 7.86 19.22 12.49
C ILE A 243 8.22 19.27 13.99
N ASN A 244 9.50 19.04 14.32
CA ASN A 244 10.04 19.07 15.68
C ASN A 244 9.40 18.05 16.66
N LEU A 245 8.97 16.89 16.15
CA LEU A 245 8.54 15.75 16.96
C LEU A 245 9.67 14.71 17.06
N GLU A 246 10.13 14.46 18.28
CA GLU A 246 11.19 13.49 18.55
C GLU A 246 10.58 12.13 18.88
N ILE A 247 10.41 11.32 17.84
CA ILE A 247 9.89 9.95 17.95
C ILE A 247 11.05 8.97 17.73
N SER A 248 11.13 7.96 18.59
CA SER A 248 12.09 6.87 18.44
C SER A 248 11.91 6.17 17.10
N TYR A 249 13.01 5.91 16.39
CA TYR A 249 12.97 5.17 15.12
C TYR A 249 12.36 3.78 15.32
N TRP A 250 12.70 3.09 16.41
CA TRP A 250 12.17 1.77 16.76
C TRP A 250 10.65 1.78 16.92
N TYR A 251 10.11 2.83 17.56
CA TYR A 251 8.67 3.01 17.71
C TYR A 251 7.98 3.16 16.35
N LEU A 252 8.55 3.99 15.46
CA LEU A 252 8.02 4.17 14.12
C LEU A 252 8.09 2.89 13.28
N MET A 253 9.12 2.06 13.43
CA MET A 253 9.19 0.77 12.73
C MET A 253 8.05 -0.17 13.12
N GLY A 254 7.49 0.00 14.32
CA GLY A 254 6.32 -0.73 14.78
C GLY A 254 4.98 -0.13 14.36
N VAL A 255 4.86 1.19 14.48
CA VAL A 255 3.60 1.90 14.19
C VAL A 255 3.34 2.07 12.70
N VAL A 256 4.37 2.29 11.89
CA VAL A 256 4.23 2.50 10.43
C VAL A 256 3.59 1.30 9.71
N PRO A 257 3.91 0.03 10.04
CA PRO A 257 3.14 -1.13 9.60
C PRO A 257 1.65 -1.04 9.86
N LEU A 258 1.25 -0.70 11.08
CA LEU A 258 -0.15 -0.58 11.47
C LEU A 258 -0.85 0.56 10.71
N MET A 259 -0.18 1.70 10.58
CA MET A 259 -0.65 2.83 9.79
C MET A 259 -0.84 2.46 8.31
N SER A 260 0.00 1.56 7.78
CA SER A 260 -0.10 1.10 6.39
C SER A 260 -1.24 0.10 6.18
N ILE A 261 -1.60 -0.70 7.18
CA ILE A 261 -2.79 -1.57 7.14
C ILE A 261 -4.06 -0.73 7.05
N ALA A 262 -4.10 0.42 7.72
CA ALA A 262 -5.22 1.35 7.64
C ALA A 262 -5.49 1.86 6.21
N LEU A 263 -4.45 1.91 5.37
CA LEU A 263 -4.56 2.27 3.95
C LEU A 263 -5.18 1.16 3.09
N LEU A 264 -5.29 -0.07 3.60
CA LEU A 264 -6.03 -1.16 2.93
C LEU A 264 -7.54 -0.95 3.03
N VAL A 265 -8.01 -0.18 4.02
CA VAL A 265 -9.42 0.19 4.12
C VAL A 265 -9.75 1.13 2.96
N PRO A 266 -10.70 0.75 2.10
CA PRO A 266 -10.95 1.47 0.86
C PRO A 266 -11.65 2.80 1.16
N SER A 267 -10.87 3.84 1.50
CA SER A 267 -11.26 5.25 1.68
C SER A 267 -10.53 6.11 0.62
N PHE A 268 -10.78 7.42 0.54
CA PHE A 268 -10.05 8.31 -0.38
C PHE A 268 -8.55 8.32 -0.02
N SER A 269 -7.77 7.39 -0.59
CA SER A 269 -6.34 7.23 -0.32
C SER A 269 -5.98 7.04 1.17
N GLY A 270 -6.87 6.50 2.01
CA GLY A 270 -6.63 6.33 3.44
C GLY A 270 -6.97 7.55 4.30
N LEU A 271 -7.37 8.67 3.69
CA LEU A 271 -7.75 9.89 4.41
C LEU A 271 -9.02 9.64 5.24
N GLY A 272 -8.92 9.97 6.52
CA GLY A 272 -9.94 9.79 7.53
C GLY A 272 -9.65 8.62 8.46
N VAL A 273 -9.41 7.43 7.89
CA VAL A 273 -9.11 6.23 8.69
C VAL A 273 -7.77 6.38 9.40
N ARG A 274 -6.77 6.87 8.67
CA ARG A 274 -5.42 7.06 9.19
C ARG A 274 -5.38 8.11 10.30
N GLU A 275 -6.12 9.20 10.15
CA GLU A 275 -6.22 10.27 11.13
C GLU A 275 -7.02 9.83 12.37
N ALA A 276 -8.00 8.93 12.22
CA ALA A 276 -8.75 8.38 13.34
C ALA A 276 -7.90 7.45 14.23
N ILE A 277 -6.99 6.67 13.63
CA ILE A 277 -6.14 5.74 14.40
C ILE A 277 -4.80 6.33 14.84
N ALA A 278 -4.35 7.43 14.22
CA ALA A 278 -3.06 8.04 14.54
C ALA A 278 -2.93 8.41 16.03
N PRO A 279 -3.91 9.08 16.68
CA PRO A 279 -3.82 9.38 18.11
C PRO A 279 -3.61 8.13 18.97
N LEU A 280 -4.39 7.07 18.73
CA LEU A 280 -4.27 5.81 19.44
C LEU A 280 -2.87 5.19 19.28
N LEU A 281 -2.37 5.17 18.04
CA LEU A 281 -1.10 4.53 17.71
C LEU A 281 0.13 5.36 18.11
N PHE A 282 0.00 6.67 18.32
CA PHE A 282 1.10 7.55 18.72
C PHE A 282 1.05 8.01 20.18
N ALA A 283 -0.04 7.71 20.90
CA ALA A 283 -0.15 7.96 22.34
C ALA A 283 1.00 7.32 23.13
N GLY A 284 1.43 6.11 22.73
CA GLY A 284 2.57 5.42 23.34
C GLY A 284 3.93 6.10 23.13
N ALA A 285 4.03 7.02 22.16
CA ALA A 285 5.20 7.88 21.97
C ALA A 285 5.06 9.25 22.67
N GLY A 286 3.99 9.44 23.46
CA GLY A 286 3.75 10.67 24.22
C GLY A 286 3.22 11.85 23.38
N LEU A 287 2.71 11.59 22.17
CA LEU A 287 2.16 12.63 21.32
C LEU A 287 0.74 12.99 21.76
N SER A 288 0.40 14.28 21.69
CA SER A 288 -1.01 14.71 21.75
C SER A 288 -1.78 14.23 20.52
N GLU A 289 -3.12 14.14 20.62
CA GLU A 289 -3.95 13.77 19.47
C GLU A 289 -3.70 14.68 18.26
N ALA A 290 -3.57 15.98 18.51
CA ALA A 290 -3.29 16.98 17.48
C ALA A 290 -1.90 16.80 16.84
N GLN A 291 -0.86 16.48 17.61
CA GLN A 291 0.47 16.17 17.08
C GLN A 291 0.47 14.91 16.21
N ALA A 292 -0.23 13.85 16.65
CA ALA A 292 -0.33 12.60 15.90
C ALA A 292 -1.04 12.79 14.55
N VAL A 293 -2.15 13.54 14.55
CA VAL A 293 -2.88 13.89 13.32
C VAL A 293 -2.02 14.78 12.42
N THR A 294 -1.34 15.79 12.98
CA THR A 294 -0.45 16.68 12.22
C THR A 294 0.69 15.91 11.55
N LEU A 295 1.36 15.02 12.28
CA LEU A 295 2.41 14.15 11.71
C LEU A 295 1.88 13.31 10.57
N SER A 296 0.75 12.64 10.78
CA SER A 296 0.10 11.83 9.77
C SER A 296 -0.20 12.68 8.51
N LEU A 297 -0.89 13.81 8.65
CA LEU A 297 -1.22 14.72 7.54
C LEU A 297 0.04 15.21 6.81
N MET A 298 1.08 15.60 7.53
CA MET A 298 2.35 16.04 6.94
C MET A 298 3.01 14.94 6.11
N VAL A 299 3.04 13.70 6.60
CA VAL A 299 3.54 12.55 5.82
C VAL A 299 2.74 12.38 4.53
N PHE A 300 1.41 12.55 4.60
CA PHE A 300 0.55 12.45 3.42
C PHE A 300 0.81 13.57 2.41
N PHE A 301 0.91 14.82 2.87
CA PHE A 301 1.16 15.95 1.99
C PHE A 301 2.53 15.88 1.33
N VAL A 302 3.58 15.57 2.10
CA VAL A 302 4.93 15.36 1.54
C VAL A 302 4.90 14.23 0.52
N LYS A 303 4.29 13.09 0.87
CA LYS A 303 4.16 11.96 -0.05
C LYS A 303 3.43 12.38 -1.34
N ARG A 304 2.30 13.08 -1.20
CA ARG A 304 1.47 13.50 -2.33
C ARG A 304 2.20 14.49 -3.23
N ALA A 305 2.90 15.46 -2.65
CA ALA A 305 3.71 16.41 -3.38
C ALA A 305 4.82 15.71 -4.17
N SER A 306 5.50 14.72 -3.58
CA SER A 306 6.50 13.90 -4.32
C SER A 306 5.86 13.13 -5.47
N GLU A 307 4.68 12.55 -5.27
CA GLU A 307 3.99 11.76 -6.29
C GLU A 307 3.47 12.59 -7.48
N LEU A 308 3.29 13.90 -7.32
CA LEU A 308 2.94 14.81 -8.42
C LEU A 308 4.01 14.87 -9.51
N VAL A 309 5.27 14.53 -9.21
CA VAL A 309 6.35 14.43 -10.20
C VAL A 309 6.06 13.37 -11.27
N GLY A 310 5.17 12.41 -10.99
CA GLY A 310 4.68 11.46 -12.01
C GLY A 310 3.86 12.10 -13.13
N ALA A 311 3.24 13.26 -12.90
CA ALA A 311 2.42 13.96 -13.90
C ALA A 311 3.22 14.45 -15.12
N PRO A 312 4.31 15.22 -14.99
CA PRO A 312 5.11 15.62 -16.15
C PRO A 312 5.73 14.41 -16.87
N ILE A 313 6.12 13.36 -16.12
CA ILE A 313 6.63 12.11 -16.72
C ILE A 313 5.56 11.44 -17.59
N TYR A 314 4.30 11.42 -17.12
CA TYR A 314 3.18 10.91 -17.89
C TYR A 314 2.92 11.74 -19.16
N LEU A 315 2.87 13.07 -19.03
CA LEU A 315 2.65 13.98 -20.15
C LEU A 315 3.71 13.83 -21.24
N LEU A 316 4.99 13.74 -20.86
CA LEU A 316 6.10 13.51 -21.79
C LEU A 316 5.99 12.15 -22.49
N SER A 317 5.49 11.12 -21.80
CA SER A 317 5.28 9.79 -22.39
C SER A 317 4.18 9.80 -23.46
N LEU A 318 3.13 10.60 -23.27
CA LEU A 318 2.06 10.78 -24.26
C LEU A 318 2.56 11.49 -25.51
N TRP A 319 3.47 12.46 -25.35
CA TRP A 319 4.08 13.17 -26.48
C TRP A 319 4.97 12.26 -27.32
N ARG A 320 5.71 11.35 -26.69
CA ARG A 320 6.61 10.43 -27.39
C ARG A 320 5.91 9.27 -28.10
N LYS A 321 4.65 8.96 -27.72
CA LYS A 321 3.79 7.96 -28.38
C LYS A 321 2.96 8.55 -29.56
N ARG A 322 3.07 9.85 -29.88
CA ARG A 322 2.41 10.42 -31.06
C ARG A 322 3.20 10.05 -32.34
N PRO A 323 2.54 9.49 -33.36
CA PRO A 323 3.19 9.04 -34.60
C PRO A 323 3.80 10.19 -35.41
#